data_AF-A0A9Q3KH87-F1
#
_entry.id   AF-A0A9Q3KH87-F1
#
_cell.length_a   1.000
_cell.length_b   1.000
_cell.length_c   1.000
_cell.angle_alpha   90.00
_cell.angle_beta   90.00
_cell.angle_gamma   90.00
#
_symmetry.space_group_name_H-M   'P 1'
#
loop_
_entity.id
_entity.type
_entity.pdbx_description
1 polymer ?
#
loop_
_entity_poly.entity_id
_entity_poly.type
_entity_poly.pdbx_seq_one_letter_code
_entity_poly.pdbx_strand_id
1 'polypeptide(L)'
;MGSPSHGSLKAAEWALLYKVYIPFLMLSQQMSLDAHQSTNTQRKMGQSEELANELTKNTFHLISAINIATSWAVSIDDATAFSEHWKKFCLSNQNLFPKQKIKPNHHLADQIPKLFQRWGPAQASAT
;
A
#
# COMPACT_ATOMS: atom_id res chain seq x y z
N MET A 1 -4.35 21.96 17.19
CA MET A 1 -3.23 21.01 17.28
C MET A 1 -2.19 21.44 16.25
N GLY A 2 -1.10 22.10 16.68
CA GLY A 2 -0.16 22.77 15.77
C GLY A 2 1.06 23.33 16.51
N SER A 3 1.71 22.49 17.32
CA SER A 3 2.96 22.89 17.98
C SER A 3 4.16 22.50 17.09
N PRO A 4 5.09 23.44 16.79
CA PRO A 4 6.25 23.22 15.91
C PRO A 4 7.25 22.13 16.36
N SER A 5 7.06 21.57 17.55
CA SER A 5 7.97 20.60 18.18
C SER A 5 7.67 19.13 17.85
N HIS A 6 6.56 18.85 17.16
CA HIS A 6 6.31 17.51 16.63
C HIS A 6 6.86 17.44 15.22
N GLY A 7 8.03 16.85 15.05
CA GLY A 7 8.66 16.61 13.76
C GLY A 7 7.71 15.84 12.85
N SER A 8 6.98 16.56 12.02
CA SER A 8 6.18 15.97 10.96
C SER A 8 7.16 15.47 9.92
N LEU A 9 7.09 14.18 9.60
CA LEU A 9 7.92 13.60 8.56
C LEU A 9 7.73 14.42 7.27
N LYS A 10 8.83 14.86 6.70
CA LYS A 10 8.85 15.56 5.41
C LYS A 10 8.36 14.61 4.32
N ALA A 11 7.84 15.15 3.22
CA ALA A 11 7.32 14.33 2.11
C ALA A 11 8.33 13.27 1.61
N ALA A 12 9.62 13.62 1.58
CA ALA A 12 10.70 12.70 1.23
C ALA A 12 10.88 11.57 2.26
N GLU A 13 10.69 11.84 3.56
CA GLU A 13 10.80 10.84 4.62
C GLU A 13 9.61 9.87 4.58
N TRP A 14 8.40 10.38 4.29
CA TRP A 14 7.25 9.51 3.98
C TRP A 14 7.52 8.64 2.76
N ALA A 15 8.07 9.21 1.68
CA ALA A 15 8.44 8.47 0.49
C ALA A 15 9.43 7.34 0.78
N LEU A 16 10.47 7.62 1.57
CA LEU A 16 11.43 6.62 1.98
C LEU A 16 10.78 5.52 2.82
N LEU A 17 9.89 5.89 3.74
CA LEU A 17 9.17 4.95 4.60
C LEU A 17 8.33 3.96 3.80
N TYR A 18 7.45 4.43 2.91
CA TYR A 18 6.56 3.51 2.18
C TYR A 18 7.22 2.84 0.98
N LYS A 19 8.26 3.42 0.35
CA LYS A 19 8.94 2.78 -0.80
C LYS A 19 9.99 1.76 -0.38
N VAL A 20 10.64 1.95 0.77
CA VAL A 20 11.80 1.15 1.18
C VAL A 20 11.54 0.41 2.48
N TYR A 21 11.31 1.14 3.58
CA TYR A 21 11.30 0.52 4.91
C TYR A 21 10.10 -0.40 5.13
N ILE A 22 8.90 0.01 4.73
CA ILE A 22 7.68 -0.80 4.90
C ILE A 22 7.75 -2.10 4.06
N PRO A 23 8.03 -2.07 2.74
CA PRO A 23 8.23 -3.30 1.96
C PRO A 23 9.30 -4.21 2.54
N PHE A 24 10.44 -3.65 2.95
CA PHE A 24 11.54 -4.41 3.52
C PHE A 24 11.16 -5.10 4.83
N LEU A 25 10.46 -4.40 5.72
CA LEU A 25 10.00 -4.97 6.97
C LEU A 25 9.00 -6.11 6.73
N MET A 26 8.03 -5.92 5.83
CA MET A 26 7.03 -6.94 5.50
C MET A 26 7.68 -8.19 4.89
N LEU A 27 8.64 -8.01 3.97
CA LEU A 27 9.38 -9.13 3.37
C LEU A 27 10.25 -9.87 4.39
N SER A 28 10.96 -9.16 5.26
CA SER A 28 11.80 -9.80 6.28
C SER A 28 10.98 -10.60 7.29
N GLN A 29 9.79 -10.13 7.67
CA GLN A 29 8.86 -10.88 8.49
C GLN A 29 8.36 -12.15 7.79
N GLN A 30 8.01 -12.06 6.49
CA GLN A 30 7.55 -13.21 5.72
C GLN A 30 8.65 -14.28 5.59
N MET A 31 9.89 -13.88 5.28
CA MET A 31 11.04 -14.79 5.24
C MET A 31 11.29 -15.49 6.59
N SER A 32 11.10 -14.78 7.69
CA SER A 32 11.21 -15.36 9.03
C SER A 32 10.14 -16.42 9.29
N LEU A 33 8.90 -16.20 8.83
CA LEU A 33 7.80 -17.16 8.99
C LEU A 33 8.05 -18.43 8.17
N ASP A 34 8.49 -18.27 6.92
CA ASP A 34 8.80 -19.39 6.02
C ASP A 34 9.93 -20.29 6.58
N ALA A 35 10.94 -19.68 7.22
CA ALA A 35 12.05 -20.42 7.84
C ALA A 35 11.62 -21.30 9.03
N HIS A 36 10.60 -20.88 9.80
CA HIS A 36 10.10 -21.62 10.97
C HIS A 36 9.10 -22.73 10.59
N GLN A 37 8.58 -22.73 9.37
CA GLN A 37 7.60 -23.70 8.87
C GLN A 37 8.15 -25.14 8.76
N SER A 38 9.47 -25.30 8.77
CA SER A 38 10.16 -26.61 8.71
C SER A 38 10.00 -27.46 9.99
N THR A 39 9.37 -26.94 11.05
CA THR A 39 9.18 -27.66 12.33
C THR A 39 7.69 -27.76 12.72
N ASN A 40 7.11 -28.94 12.49
CA ASN A 40 5.82 -29.57 12.87
C ASN A 40 4.77 -28.86 13.79
N THR A 41 4.66 -27.54 13.82
CA THR A 41 3.77 -26.76 14.71
C THR A 41 2.59 -26.17 13.90
N GLN A 42 1.86 -27.02 13.18
CA GLN A 42 1.05 -26.58 12.03
C GLN A 42 -0.36 -26.02 12.32
N ARG A 43 -0.98 -26.23 13.51
CA ARG A 43 -2.44 -25.98 13.63
C ARG A 43 -2.87 -24.63 14.23
N LYS A 44 -2.04 -23.96 15.02
CA LYS A 44 -2.35 -22.60 15.55
C LYS A 44 -1.62 -21.47 14.82
N MET A 45 -0.56 -21.78 14.07
CA MET A 45 0.22 -20.78 13.34
C MET A 45 -0.43 -20.37 12.01
N GLY A 46 -1.17 -21.28 11.35
CA GLY A 46 -1.72 -21.05 10.02
C GLY A 46 -2.66 -19.84 9.90
N GLN A 47 -3.52 -19.58 10.90
CA GLN A 47 -4.42 -18.42 10.85
C GLN A 47 -3.71 -17.08 11.01
N SER A 48 -2.66 -17.02 11.85
CA SER A 48 -1.87 -15.81 12.04
C SER A 48 -0.97 -15.54 10.81
N GLU A 49 -0.48 -16.61 10.20
CA GLU A 49 0.35 -16.55 8.99
C GLU A 49 -0.48 -16.10 7.77
N GLU A 50 -1.69 -16.66 7.60
CA GLU A 50 -2.62 -16.26 6.54
C GLU A 50 -2.99 -14.77 6.67
N LEU A 51 -3.27 -14.30 7.89
CA LEU A 51 -3.53 -12.88 8.14
C LEU A 51 -2.33 -12.00 7.80
N ALA A 52 -1.11 -12.42 8.19
CA ALA A 52 0.12 -11.69 7.86
C ALA A 52 0.37 -11.64 6.35
N ASN A 53 0.16 -12.76 5.64
CA ASN A 53 0.28 -12.84 4.19
C ASN A 53 -0.74 -11.93 3.48
N GLU A 54 -1.99 -11.92 3.93
CA GLU A 54 -3.01 -11.03 3.37
C GLU A 54 -2.71 -9.55 3.65
N LEU A 55 -2.21 -9.22 4.84
CA LEU A 55 -1.75 -7.87 5.17
C LEU A 55 -0.60 -7.42 4.28
N THR A 56 0.39 -8.29 4.06
CA THR A 56 1.52 -8.04 3.17
C THR A 56 1.04 -7.79 1.75
N LYS A 57 0.22 -8.67 1.17
CA LYS A 57 -0.34 -8.49 -0.19
C LYS A 57 -1.14 -7.19 -0.31
N ASN A 58 -1.99 -6.90 0.67
CA ASN A 58 -2.77 -5.66 0.73
C ASN A 58 -1.85 -4.43 0.69
N THR A 59 -0.81 -4.44 1.52
CA THR A 59 0.19 -3.36 1.61
C THR A 59 0.93 -3.18 0.28
N PHE A 60 1.35 -4.26 -0.37
CA PHE A 60 2.00 -4.19 -1.68
C PHE A 60 1.09 -3.62 -2.77
N HIS A 61 -0.20 -3.97 -2.78
CA HIS A 61 -1.16 -3.35 -3.70
C HIS A 61 -1.29 -1.85 -3.48
N LEU A 62 -1.34 -1.39 -2.23
CA LEU A 62 -1.36 0.04 -1.91
C LEU A 62 -0.09 0.75 -2.40
N ILE A 63 1.08 0.18 -2.12
CA ILE A 63 2.37 0.77 -2.49
C ILE A 63 2.51 0.84 -4.02
N SER A 64 2.09 -0.20 -4.75
CA SER A 64 2.07 -0.19 -6.22
C SER A 64 1.18 0.93 -6.77
N ALA A 65 -0.04 1.09 -6.24
CA ALA A 65 -0.93 2.16 -6.66
C ALA A 65 -0.33 3.55 -6.38
N ILE A 66 0.28 3.76 -5.23
CA ILE A 66 0.95 5.03 -4.88
C ILE A 66 2.16 5.29 -5.80
N ASN A 67 2.96 4.27 -6.10
CA ASN A 67 4.11 4.42 -6.99
C ASN A 67 3.70 4.83 -8.40
N ILE A 68 2.62 4.24 -8.94
CA ILE A 68 2.07 4.66 -10.23
C ILE A 68 1.56 6.10 -10.15
N ALA A 69 0.79 6.44 -9.11
CA ALA A 69 0.21 7.78 -8.98
C ALA A 69 1.22 8.89 -8.74
N THR A 70 2.42 8.55 -8.26
CA THR A 70 3.53 9.48 -8.04
C THR A 70 4.62 9.37 -9.10
N SER A 71 4.37 8.60 -10.17
CA SER A 71 5.28 8.51 -11.31
C SER A 71 5.34 9.82 -12.07
N TRP A 72 6.50 10.12 -12.65
CA TRP A 72 6.70 11.31 -13.48
C TRP A 72 5.93 11.23 -14.81
N ALA A 73 5.70 10.01 -15.31
CA ALA A 73 4.92 9.73 -16.51
C ALA A 73 4.02 8.51 -16.28
N VAL A 74 2.82 8.52 -16.88
CA VAL A 74 1.82 7.45 -16.75
C VAL A 74 1.24 7.15 -18.13
N SER A 75 1.26 5.87 -18.50
CA SER A 75 0.63 5.33 -19.70
C SER A 75 -0.81 4.87 -19.43
N ILE A 76 -1.53 4.45 -20.48
CA ILE A 76 -2.86 3.84 -20.34
C ILE A 76 -2.77 2.51 -19.56
N ASP A 77 -1.70 1.75 -19.76
CA ASP A 77 -1.44 0.50 -19.05
C ASP A 77 -1.20 0.76 -17.57
N ASP A 78 -0.48 1.83 -17.23
CA ASP A 78 -0.26 2.25 -15.84
C ASP A 78 -1.58 2.66 -15.16
N ALA A 79 -2.47 3.38 -15.87
CA ALA A 79 -3.79 3.71 -15.34
C ALA A 79 -4.65 2.46 -15.08
N THR A 80 -4.52 1.46 -15.94
CA THR A 80 -5.18 0.15 -15.78
C THR A 80 -4.60 -0.60 -14.57
N ALA A 81 -3.26 -0.69 -14.47
CA ALA A 81 -2.56 -1.31 -13.36
C ALA A 81 -2.88 -0.62 -12.01
N PHE A 82 -2.97 0.71 -12.00
CA PHE A 82 -3.43 1.46 -10.82
C PHE A 82 -4.82 0.99 -10.41
N SER A 83 -5.76 0.92 -11.34
CA SER A 83 -7.15 0.53 -11.06
C SER A 83 -7.22 -0.87 -10.47
N GLU A 84 -6.44 -1.80 -11.02
CA GLU A 84 -6.36 -3.17 -10.52
C GLU A 84 -5.78 -3.25 -9.10
N HIS A 85 -4.65 -2.60 -8.86
CA HIS A 85 -4.02 -2.57 -7.54
C HIS A 85 -4.90 -1.89 -6.50
N TRP A 86 -5.50 -0.76 -6.84
CA TRP A 86 -6.41 -0.03 -5.97
C TRP A 86 -7.63 -0.87 -5.60
N LYS A 87 -8.25 -1.55 -6.58
CA LYS A 87 -9.38 -2.45 -6.34
C LYS A 87 -9.01 -3.61 -5.43
N LYS A 88 -7.88 -4.29 -5.68
CA LYS A 88 -7.40 -5.40 -4.85
C LYS A 88 -7.11 -4.94 -3.42
N PHE A 89 -6.49 -3.76 -3.25
CA PHE A 89 -6.30 -3.12 -1.95
C PHE A 89 -7.64 -2.88 -1.23
N CYS A 90 -8.62 -2.23 -1.88
CA CYS A 90 -9.90 -1.93 -1.22
C CYS A 90 -10.68 -3.19 -0.81
N LEU A 91 -10.67 -4.23 -1.64
CA LEU A 91 -11.35 -5.50 -1.35
C LEU A 91 -10.71 -6.23 -0.15
N SER A 92 -9.39 -6.41 -0.16
CA SER A 92 -8.72 -7.09 0.96
C SER A 92 -8.69 -6.24 2.23
N ASN A 93 -8.66 -4.90 2.11
CA ASN A 93 -8.72 -4.01 3.28
C ASN A 93 -10.06 -4.12 4.02
N GLN A 94 -11.18 -4.36 3.32
CA GLN A 94 -12.47 -4.62 3.98
C GLN A 94 -12.47 -5.94 4.75
N ASN A 95 -11.80 -6.97 4.23
CA ASN A 95 -11.66 -8.25 4.90
C ASN A 95 -10.75 -8.17 6.13
N LEU A 96 -9.62 -7.45 6.01
CA LEU A 96 -8.64 -7.25 7.08
C LEU A 96 -9.19 -6.35 8.20
N PHE A 97 -9.98 -5.33 7.84
CA PHE A 97 -10.48 -4.32 8.77
C PHE A 97 -12.00 -4.11 8.61
N PRO A 98 -12.84 -5.11 8.95
CA PRO A 98 -14.28 -5.08 8.66
C PRO A 98 -15.05 -3.98 9.42
N LYS A 99 -14.49 -3.49 10.53
CA LYS A 99 -15.07 -2.41 11.32
C LYS A 99 -14.75 -1.02 10.76
N GLN A 100 -13.84 -0.92 9.80
CA GLN A 100 -13.39 0.36 9.25
C GLN A 100 -14.30 0.77 8.09
N LYS A 101 -14.93 1.95 8.24
CA LYS A 101 -15.73 2.54 7.16
C LYS A 101 -14.82 3.07 6.05
N ILE A 102 -15.27 2.94 4.81
CA ILE A 102 -14.62 3.56 3.65
C ILE A 102 -14.65 5.08 3.85
N LYS A 103 -13.47 5.70 3.79
CA LYS A 103 -13.32 7.16 3.91
C LYS A 103 -13.51 7.84 2.55
N PRO A 104 -13.98 9.10 2.49
CA PRO A 104 -14.10 9.87 1.24
C PRO A 104 -12.85 9.82 0.34
N ASN A 105 -11.67 9.84 0.94
CA ASN A 105 -10.40 9.76 0.22
C ASN A 105 -10.28 8.49 -0.65
N HIS A 106 -10.90 7.38 -0.25
CA HIS A 106 -10.88 6.16 -1.06
C HIS A 106 -11.76 6.28 -2.30
N HIS A 107 -12.88 7.00 -2.20
CA HIS A 107 -13.75 7.30 -3.34
C HIS A 107 -13.07 8.27 -4.32
N LEU A 108 -12.32 9.25 -3.80
CA LEU A 108 -11.54 10.15 -4.65
C LEU A 108 -10.43 9.41 -5.40
N ALA A 109 -9.78 8.46 -4.74
CA ALA A 109 -8.73 7.65 -5.36
C ALA A 109 -9.24 6.79 -6.53
N ASP A 110 -10.52 6.39 -6.53
CA ASP A 110 -11.16 5.68 -7.65
C ASP A 110 -11.21 6.51 -8.94
N GLN A 111 -11.14 7.85 -8.83
CA GLN A 111 -11.13 8.74 -9.99
C GLN A 111 -9.73 9.00 -10.56
N ILE A 112 -8.67 8.61 -9.85
CA ILE A 112 -7.27 8.86 -10.23
C ILE A 112 -6.93 8.36 -11.65
N PRO A 113 -7.34 7.16 -12.09
CA PRO A 113 -7.10 6.68 -13.46
C PRO A 113 -7.67 7.61 -14.54
N LYS A 114 -8.87 8.14 -14.32
CA LYS A 114 -9.50 9.10 -15.24
C LYS A 114 -8.74 10.42 -15.27
N LEU A 115 -8.19 10.83 -14.13
CA LEU A 115 -7.36 12.03 -14.04
C LEU A 115 -6.05 11.83 -14.81
N PHE A 116 -5.42 10.66 -14.74
CA PHE A 116 -4.22 10.36 -15.54
C PHE A 116 -4.47 10.47 -17.04
N GLN A 117 -5.57 9.90 -17.53
CA GLN A 117 -5.91 9.95 -18.96
C GLN A 117 -6.17 11.38 -19.45
N ARG A 118 -6.71 12.25 -18.57
CA ARG A 118 -7.09 13.61 -18.93
C ARG A 118 -5.96 14.63 -18.77
N TRP A 119 -5.11 14.45 -17.77
CA TRP A 119 -4.14 15.47 -17.34
C TRP A 119 -2.70 14.95 -17.17
N GLY A 120 -2.48 13.63 -17.29
CA GLY A 120 -1.22 12.99 -16.89
C GLY A 120 -1.14 12.76 -15.37
N PRO A 121 -0.02 12.22 -14.86
CA PRO A 121 0.18 12.03 -13.43
C PRO A 121 0.19 13.36 -12.68
N ALA A 122 -0.19 13.30 -11.39
CA ALA A 122 -0.04 14.45 -10.52
C ALA A 122 1.45 14.82 -10.43
N GLN A 123 1.78 16.09 -10.70
CA GLN A 123 3.15 16.55 -10.55
C GLN A 123 3.55 16.41 -9.07
N ALA A 124 4.46 15.48 -8.78
CA ALA A 124 5.14 15.46 -7.51
C ALA A 124 6.04 16.69 -7.47
N SER A 125 5.56 17.76 -6.82
CA SER A 125 6.39 18.94 -6.58
C SER A 125 7.51 18.53 -5.64
N ALA A 126 8.67 18.19 -6.20
CA ALA A 126 9.90 18.05 -5.46
C ALA A 126 10.32 19.47 -5.01
N THR A 127 10.01 19.80 -3.77
CA THR A 127 10.56 20.96 -3.05
C THR A 127 11.36 20.47 -1.86
#